data_AF-A0A1F5CQE0-F1
#
_entry.id   AF-A0A1F5CQE0-F1
#
_cell.length_a   1.000
_cell.length_b   1.000
_cell.length_c   1.000
_cell.angle_alpha   90.00
_cell.angle_beta   90.00
_cell.angle_gamma   90.00
#
_symmetry.space_group_name_H-M   'P 1'
#
loop_
_entity.id
_entity.type
_entity.pdbx_description
1 polymer ?
#
loop_
_entity_poly.entity_id
_entity_poly.type
_entity_poly.pdbx_seq_one_letter_code
_entity_poly.pdbx_strand_id
1 'polypeptide(L)'
;MEYLDQVWDDFADSCGRGVRVRILMRAPETLSGSDQAKQRKALERLTGFLDKGLSIRFSSKVEIRGCITDPEGSGRALFLVEEEGVPFFLREAALTNHPGVTRALGTMFNLKWRYDSAHMPPI
;
A
#
# COMPACT_ATOMS: atom_id res chain seq x y z
N MET A 1 -8.45 -5.10 -0.65
CA MET A 1 -7.44 -5.15 0.44
C MET A 1 -7.90 -6.23 1.41
N GLU A 2 -7.43 -7.46 1.24
CA GLU A 2 -8.01 -8.64 1.92
C GLU A 2 -7.61 -8.73 3.40
N TYR A 3 -6.46 -8.18 3.75
CA TYR A 3 -5.87 -8.26 5.09
C TYR A 3 -6.10 -7.00 5.94
N LEU A 4 -6.72 -5.93 5.40
CA LEU A 4 -6.84 -4.65 6.12
C LEU A 4 -7.58 -4.81 7.46
N ASP A 5 -8.61 -5.65 7.50
CA ASP A 5 -9.37 -5.91 8.73
C ASP A 5 -8.51 -6.63 9.79
N GLN A 6 -7.53 -7.44 9.38
CA GLN A 6 -6.65 -8.18 10.30
C GLN A 6 -5.55 -7.29 10.90
N VAL A 7 -5.10 -6.26 10.17
CA VAL A 7 -4.04 -5.33 10.60
C VAL A 7 -4.59 -3.98 11.04
N TRP A 8 -5.91 -3.87 11.23
CA TRP A 8 -6.57 -2.58 11.42
C TRP A 8 -6.09 -1.86 12.68
N ASP A 9 -5.95 -2.60 13.79
CA ASP A 9 -5.57 -2.01 15.06
C ASP A 9 -4.13 -1.49 15.02
N ASP A 10 -3.20 -2.26 14.43
CA ASP A 10 -1.81 -1.83 14.22
C ASP A 10 -1.72 -0.61 13.29
N PHE A 11 -2.55 -0.55 12.26
CA PHE A 11 -2.64 0.62 11.37
C PHE A 11 -3.14 1.86 12.12
N ALA A 12 -4.24 1.73 12.86
CA ALA A 12 -4.85 2.83 13.60
C ALA A 12 -3.92 3.37 14.70
N ASP A 13 -3.26 2.47 15.43
CA ASP A 13 -2.26 2.78 16.45
C ASP A 13 -1.05 3.51 15.84
N SER A 14 -0.55 3.05 14.68
CA SER A 14 0.52 3.72 13.96
C SER A 14 0.15 5.16 13.58
N CYS A 15 -1.05 5.39 13.05
CA CYS A 15 -1.56 6.74 12.80
C CYS A 15 -1.72 7.55 14.11
N GLY A 16 -2.16 6.92 15.20
CA GLY A 16 -2.27 7.54 16.53
C GLY A 16 -0.93 8.05 17.08
N ARG A 17 0.17 7.36 16.76
CA ARG A 17 1.55 7.80 17.07
C ARG A 17 2.09 8.91 16.15
N GLY A 18 1.30 9.37 15.17
CA GLY A 18 1.71 10.39 14.21
C GLY A 18 2.54 9.88 13.04
N VAL A 19 2.56 8.57 12.77
CA VAL A 19 3.22 8.01 11.59
C VAL A 19 2.49 8.48 10.33
N ARG A 20 3.24 9.05 9.38
CA ARG A 20 2.70 9.44 8.07
C ARG A 20 2.60 8.23 7.16
N VAL A 21 1.38 7.88 6.76
CA VAL A 21 1.12 6.71 5.92
C VAL A 21 0.76 7.17 4.51
N ARG A 22 1.42 6.58 3.50
CA ARG A 22 1.10 6.80 2.08
C ARG A 22 0.70 5.47 1.46
N ILE A 23 -0.50 5.40 0.90
CA ILE A 23 -1.03 4.20 0.25
C ILE A 23 -1.18 4.46 -1.24
N LEU A 24 -0.45 3.71 -2.05
CA LEU A 24 -0.65 3.68 -3.49
C LEU A 24 -1.52 2.48 -3.85
N MET A 25 -2.71 2.73 -4.39
CA MET A 25 -3.63 1.70 -4.83
C MET A 25 -3.67 1.60 -6.36
N ARG A 26 -4.11 0.45 -6.88
CA ARG A 26 -4.50 0.36 -8.29
C ARG A 26 -5.78 1.16 -8.54
N ALA A 27 -5.86 1.80 -9.70
CA ALA A 27 -7.03 2.57 -10.10
C ALA A 27 -8.27 1.65 -10.23
N PRO A 28 -9.44 2.03 -9.68
CA PRO A 28 -10.62 1.14 -9.60
C PRO A 28 -11.02 0.54 -10.96
N GLU A 29 -10.97 1.34 -12.02
CA GLU A 29 -11.31 0.95 -13.39
C GLU A 29 -10.45 -0.20 -13.95
N THR A 30 -9.30 -0.48 -13.33
CA THR A 30 -8.39 -1.56 -13.72
C THR A 30 -8.63 -2.87 -12.93
N LEU A 31 -9.60 -2.88 -12.01
CA LEU A 31 -9.94 -4.00 -11.14
C LEU A 31 -11.20 -4.72 -11.61
N SER A 32 -11.33 -5.99 -11.22
CA SER A 32 -12.59 -6.74 -11.36
C SER A 32 -13.69 -6.11 -10.51
N GLY A 33 -14.98 -6.32 -10.85
CA GLY A 33 -16.09 -5.76 -10.06
C GLY A 33 -16.06 -6.17 -8.57
N SER A 34 -15.65 -7.42 -8.29
CA SER A 34 -15.49 -7.90 -6.91
C SER A 34 -14.35 -7.20 -6.17
N ASP A 35 -13.22 -6.95 -6.84
CA ASP A 35 -12.07 -6.25 -6.26
C ASP A 35 -12.34 -4.76 -6.08
N GLN A 36 -13.09 -4.14 -6.99
CA GLN A 36 -13.56 -2.76 -6.85
C GLN A 36 -14.44 -2.62 -5.60
N ALA A 37 -15.36 -3.55 -5.36
CA ALA A 37 -16.20 -3.53 -4.15
C ALA A 37 -15.36 -3.68 -2.87
N LYS A 38 -14.40 -4.63 -2.85
CA LYS A 38 -13.44 -4.78 -1.74
C LYS A 38 -12.61 -3.52 -1.53
N GLN A 39 -12.18 -2.86 -2.60
CA GLN A 39 -11.42 -1.61 -2.53
C GLN A 39 -12.26 -0.46 -1.98
N ARG A 40 -13.51 -0.30 -2.43
CA ARG A 40 -14.43 0.74 -1.96
C ARG A 40 -14.67 0.63 -0.46
N LYS A 41 -14.96 -0.57 0.05
CA LYS A 41 -15.12 -0.83 1.49
C LYS A 41 -13.85 -0.46 2.27
N ALA A 42 -12.68 -0.78 1.75
CA ALA A 42 -11.42 -0.40 2.37
C ALA A 42 -11.21 1.13 2.40
N LEU A 43 -11.55 1.81 1.29
CA LEU A 43 -11.46 3.27 1.20
C LEU A 43 -12.40 3.97 2.20
N GLU A 44 -13.66 3.54 2.31
CA GLU A 44 -14.63 4.07 3.29
C GLU A 44 -14.11 3.99 4.72
N ARG A 45 -13.37 2.93 5.04
CA ARG A 45 -12.75 2.76 6.36
C ARG A 45 -11.55 3.69 6.55
N LEU A 46 -10.72 3.83 5.51
CA LEU A 46 -9.48 4.61 5.53
C LEU A 46 -9.71 6.12 5.47
N THR A 47 -10.79 6.60 4.87
CA THR A 47 -11.07 8.05 4.73
C THR A 47 -11.13 8.78 6.06
N GLY A 48 -11.55 8.11 7.14
CA GLY A 48 -11.54 8.67 8.51
C GLY A 48 -10.15 8.99 9.08
N PHE A 49 -9.07 8.63 8.36
CA PHE A 49 -7.68 8.88 8.76
C PHE A 49 -6.95 9.87 7.87
N LEU A 50 -7.60 10.45 6.85
CA LEU A 50 -6.96 11.41 5.93
C LEU A 50 -6.35 12.61 6.68
N ASP A 51 -7.06 13.14 7.67
CA ASP A 51 -6.58 14.25 8.51
C ASP A 51 -5.53 13.82 9.55
N LYS A 52 -5.30 12.51 9.71
CA LYS A 52 -4.36 11.90 10.67
C LYS A 52 -3.06 11.46 10.00
N GLY A 53 -2.67 12.11 8.91
CA GLY A 53 -1.41 11.84 8.20
C GLY A 53 -1.47 10.68 7.21
N LEU A 54 -2.67 10.22 6.84
CA LEU A 54 -2.87 9.28 5.73
C LEU A 54 -3.00 10.03 4.41
N SER A 55 -2.30 9.58 3.39
CA SER A 55 -2.52 10.00 2.00
C SER A 55 -2.74 8.79 1.11
N ILE A 56 -3.71 8.88 0.21
CA ILE A 56 -4.02 7.82 -0.75
C ILE A 56 -3.91 8.37 -2.16
N ARG A 57 -3.25 7.62 -3.04
CA ARG A 57 -3.19 7.88 -4.48
C ARG A 57 -3.43 6.62 -5.28
N PHE A 58 -3.75 6.78 -6.55
CA PHE A 58 -4.10 5.71 -7.47
C PHE A 58 -3.17 5.70 -8.68
N SER A 59 -2.80 4.53 -9.16
CA SER A 59 -2.07 4.33 -10.41
C SER A 59 -2.71 3.20 -11.21
N SER A 60 -2.60 3.21 -12.53
CA SER A 60 -3.14 2.12 -13.38
C SER A 60 -2.52 0.75 -13.02
N LYS A 61 -1.27 0.76 -12.57
CA LYS A 61 -0.51 -0.43 -12.16
C LYS A 61 0.19 -0.18 -10.83
N VAL A 62 0.37 -1.25 -10.05
CA VAL A 62 1.18 -1.27 -8.83
C VAL A 62 2.03 -2.53 -8.91
N GLU A 63 3.32 -2.35 -9.20
CA GLU A 63 4.25 -3.43 -9.56
C GLU A 63 4.69 -4.24 -8.34
N ILE A 64 4.82 -3.58 -7.19
CA ILE A 64 5.20 -4.23 -5.93
C ILE A 64 4.08 -4.04 -4.93
N ARG A 65 3.52 -5.16 -4.48
CA ARG A 65 2.49 -5.21 -3.44
C ARG A 65 3.16 -5.45 -2.10
N GLY A 66 3.07 -4.49 -1.20
CA GLY A 66 3.74 -4.60 0.09
C GLY A 66 3.67 -3.31 0.90
N CYS A 67 4.48 -3.25 1.95
CA CYS A 67 4.70 -2.08 2.77
C CYS A 67 6.19 -1.82 2.98
N ILE A 68 6.53 -0.53 3.15
CA ILE A 68 7.88 -0.06 3.36
C ILE A 68 7.82 0.88 4.57
N THR A 69 8.66 0.64 5.56
CA THR A 69 8.76 1.44 6.79
C THR A 69 10.14 2.09 6.84
N ASP A 70 10.20 3.39 7.14
CA ASP A 70 11.42 4.17 7.38
C ASP A 70 12.58 3.95 6.38
N PRO A 71 12.35 4.09 5.06
CA PRO A 71 13.33 3.72 4.03
C PRO A 71 14.64 4.53 4.06
N GLU A 72 14.66 5.69 4.73
CA GLU A 72 15.85 6.51 4.87
C GLU A 72 16.72 6.14 6.10
N GLY A 73 16.15 5.39 7.05
CA GLY A 73 16.76 5.05 8.35
C GLY A 73 16.86 3.54 8.57
N SER A 74 16.28 3.05 9.69
CA SER A 74 16.22 1.62 10.07
C SER A 74 15.17 0.86 9.26
N GLY A 75 15.23 1.00 7.93
CA GLY A 75 14.12 0.69 7.07
C GLY A 75 13.83 -0.81 6.95
N ARG A 76 12.54 -1.15 6.94
CA ARG A 76 12.04 -2.51 6.69
C ARG A 76 11.13 -2.53 5.48
N ALA A 77 11.10 -3.64 4.77
CA ALA A 77 10.14 -3.85 3.70
C ALA A 77 9.57 -5.27 3.75
N LEU A 78 8.27 -5.35 3.50
CA LEU A 78 7.54 -6.59 3.31
C LEU A 78 6.83 -6.48 1.97
N PHE A 79 7.02 -7.45 1.08
CA PHE A 79 6.31 -7.48 -0.20
C PHE A 79 6.01 -8.89 -0.65
N LEU A 80 4.89 -9.05 -1.35
CA LEU A 80 4.49 -10.31 -1.95
C LEU A 80 5.38 -10.58 -3.16
N VAL A 81 5.92 -11.79 -3.23
CA VAL A 81 6.62 -12.27 -4.42
C VAL A 81 5.55 -12.57 -5.47
N GLU A 82 5.59 -11.84 -6.58
CA GLU A 82 4.65 -12.09 -7.67
C GLU A 82 5.01 -13.40 -8.37
N GLU A 83 4.07 -14.34 -8.35
CA GLU A 83 4.14 -15.59 -9.10
C GLU A 83 2.88 -15.72 -9.97
N GLU A 84 3.08 -15.81 -11.28
CA GLU A 84 1.99 -15.90 -12.25
C GLU A 84 1.26 -17.24 -12.10
N GLY A 85 -0.08 -17.21 -12.10
CA GLY A 85 -0.91 -18.41 -11.90
C GLY A 85 -1.11 -18.85 -10.45
N VAL A 86 -0.41 -18.27 -9.47
CA VAL A 86 -0.55 -18.63 -8.05
C VAL A 86 -1.51 -17.68 -7.31
N PRO A 87 -2.57 -18.20 -6.63
CA PRO A 87 -3.46 -17.41 -5.78
C PRO A 87 -2.72 -16.64 -4.68
N PHE A 88 -3.17 -15.43 -4.33
CA PHE A 88 -2.46 -14.56 -3.37
C PHE A 88 -2.16 -15.20 -2.02
N PHE A 89 -3.06 -16.04 -1.50
CA PHE A 89 -2.87 -16.70 -0.19
C PHE A 89 -1.85 -17.85 -0.22
N LEU A 90 -1.41 -18.28 -1.41
CA LEU A 90 -0.33 -19.24 -1.60
C LEU A 90 1.00 -18.58 -1.95
N ARG A 91 1.00 -17.26 -2.20
CA ARG A 91 2.23 -16.54 -2.54
C ARG A 91 3.07 -16.31 -1.30
N GLU A 92 4.38 -16.47 -1.47
CA GLU A 92 5.34 -16.11 -0.46
C GLU A 92 5.46 -14.60 -0.31
N ALA A 93 5.82 -14.16 0.89
CA ALA A 93 6.16 -12.77 1.16
C ALA A 93 7.64 -12.68 1.55
N ALA A 94 8.37 -11.77 0.91
CA ALA A 94 9.73 -11.46 1.27
C ALA A 94 9.74 -10.37 2.36
N LEU A 95 10.45 -10.62 3.45
CA LEU A 95 10.73 -9.65 4.51
C LEU A 95 12.21 -9.30 4.50
N THR A 96 12.54 -8.01 4.52
CA THR A 96 13.93 -7.55 4.58
C THR A 96 14.11 -6.37 5.51
N ASN A 97 15.24 -6.37 6.22
CA ASN A 97 15.74 -5.26 7.01
C ASN A 97 17.05 -4.70 6.40
N HIS A 98 17.40 -5.10 5.18
CA HIS A 98 18.63 -4.67 4.54
C HIS A 98 18.51 -3.20 4.10
N PRO A 99 19.30 -2.26 4.64
CA PRO A 99 19.10 -0.82 4.42
C PRO A 99 19.09 -0.41 2.96
N GLY A 100 20.01 -0.97 2.15
CA GLY A 100 20.09 -0.70 0.71
C GLY A 100 18.85 -1.13 -0.07
N VAL A 101 18.25 -2.27 0.28
CA VAL A 101 17.06 -2.78 -0.41
C VAL A 101 15.85 -1.94 -0.03
N THR A 102 15.67 -1.65 1.27
CA THR A 102 14.56 -0.80 1.72
C THR A 102 14.64 0.60 1.10
N ARG A 103 15.84 1.20 1.03
CA ARG A 103 16.03 2.52 0.39
C ARG A 103 15.69 2.49 -1.09
N ALA A 104 16.10 1.44 -1.82
CA ALA A 104 15.78 1.29 -3.23
C ALA A 104 14.26 1.19 -3.45
N LEU A 105 13.57 0.35 -2.66
CA LEU A 105 12.12 0.21 -2.71
C LEU A 105 11.41 1.54 -2.36
N GLY A 106 11.88 2.24 -1.32
CA GLY A 106 11.35 3.54 -0.93
C GLY A 106 11.52 4.60 -2.02
N THR A 107 12.67 4.60 -2.70
CA THR A 107 12.94 5.49 -3.85
C THR A 107 11.98 5.21 -4.99
N MET A 108 11.80 3.94 -5.36
CA MET A 108 10.89 3.53 -6.41
C MET A 108 9.43 3.91 -6.08
N PHE A 109 8.99 3.68 -4.84
CA PHE A 109 7.69 4.12 -4.36
C PHE A 109 7.54 5.64 -4.48
N ASN A 110 8.54 6.42 -4.06
CA ASN A 110 8.51 7.88 -4.13
C ASN A 110 8.42 8.40 -5.58
N LEU A 111 9.14 7.78 -6.52
CA LEU A 111 9.07 8.13 -7.94
C LEU A 111 7.68 7.87 -8.50
N LYS A 112 7.15 6.66 -8.28
CA LYS A 112 5.79 6.30 -8.74
C LYS A 112 4.73 7.20 -8.09
N TRP A 113 4.83 7.45 -6.79
CA TRP A 113 3.95 8.36 -6.07
C TRP A 113 3.94 9.79 -6.65
N ARG A 114 5.09 10.31 -7.07
CA ARG A 114 5.21 11.69 -7.57
C ARG A 114 4.79 11.84 -9.01
N TYR A 115 5.16 10.88 -9.87
CA TYR A 115 5.10 11.04 -11.32
C TYR A 115 4.10 10.11 -12.01
N ASP A 116 3.67 9.03 -11.35
CA ASP A 116 2.78 8.01 -11.89
C ASP A 116 1.70 7.63 -10.87
N SER A 117 1.05 8.64 -10.30
CA SER A 117 -0.16 8.45 -9.52
C SER A 117 -1.03 9.70 -9.50
N ALA A 118 -2.34 9.50 -9.36
CA ALA A 118 -3.35 10.53 -9.31
C ALA A 118 -4.08 10.53 -7.96
N HIS A 119 -4.72 11.65 -7.64
CA HIS A 119 -5.71 11.69 -6.57
C HIS A 119 -6.96 10.91 -6.95
N MET A 120 -7.81 10.62 -5.96
CA MET A 120 -9.02 9.83 -6.11
C MET A 120 -9.82 10.27 -7.36
N PRO A 121 -10.09 9.35 -8.33
CA PRO A 121 -10.98 9.68 -9.43
C PRO A 121 -12.37 9.99 -8.86
N PRO A 122 -13.12 10.96 -9.43
CA PRO A 122 -14.51 11.20 -9.02
C PRO A 122 -15.31 9.91 -9.20
N ILE A 123 -16.04 9.51 -8.14
CA ILE A 123 -16.90 8.32 -8.11
C ILE A 123 -18.10 8.54 -9.03
#